data_AF-A0A536DB91-F1
#
_entry.id   AF-A0A536DB91-F1
#
_cell.length_a   1.000
_cell.length_b   1.000
_cell.length_c   1.000
_cell.angle_alpha   90.00
_cell.angle_beta   90.00
_cell.angle_gamma   90.00
#
_symmetry.space_group_name_H-M   'P 1'
#
loop_
_entity.id
_entity.type
_entity.pdbx_description
1 polymer ?
#
loop_
_entity_poly.entity_id
_entity_poly.type
_entity_poly.pdbx_seq_one_letter_code
_entity_poly.pdbx_strand_id
1 'polypeptide(L)'
;MAIETPSRASKREGPGSKNTAGLDLDELRQLWLKPLWLVLGDAFTAEPNTQIVPHLWRWSDVRPRILEAGRRISAEEAERRVLMYLNPGLNGSPGVTQTLFSGVQLIMPGEIAPTHRHVPSALRVVIEGSGAYTTVSGEKTQMQPGDFVTTPNWAWHDHGNETDEPMMWLDGLDMPFVLALNAMFYEELGNGYEIQPVVKELDDSQSRYNRGFRPHRDSFSGNYSPILNYRYVDVRETLEVMDRSGDATSEEEGVMLDYINPLTGGPTLPTIDAHAQLIRPGEHTRAVRDTASRIYHGLEGRGTSVISGKQLEWEKGDTFCAPTWAWREHLVASDGAPGVLFSFDDANTLSVGWFFDRVPEEMEPFRQERIPYWYGPIKDERTGRWIDSHVMNQDFVAWVGQGTVADRTQEHLGESDRGVILMRRRLLEEAEKVKQGLEPKAIIRDPKVACFVELPIIGRDFFLAGYSLRDVADGKDAFRYPKQFIFQAGQPPEITDAYRRAMGMTRE
;
A
#
# COMPACT_ATOMS: atom_id res chain seq x y z
N MET A 1 -9.49 1.91 34.32
CA MET A 1 -10.89 2.37 34.19
C MET A 1 -11.31 2.04 32.77
N ALA A 2 -12.27 1.13 32.59
CA ALA A 2 -12.80 0.81 31.26
C ALA A 2 -13.47 2.09 30.72
N ILE A 3 -12.96 2.61 29.62
CA ILE A 3 -13.61 3.70 28.90
C ILE A 3 -14.89 3.08 28.32
N GLU A 4 -16.05 3.48 28.83
CA GLU A 4 -17.33 3.18 28.18
C GLU A 4 -17.23 3.72 26.75
N THR A 5 -17.14 2.81 25.78
CA THR A 5 -17.29 3.17 24.38
C THR A 5 -18.68 3.76 24.23
N PRO A 6 -18.82 5.00 23.71
CA PRO A 6 -20.13 5.61 23.56
C PRO A 6 -21.01 4.67 22.74
N SER A 7 -22.20 4.35 23.28
CA SER A 7 -23.20 3.53 22.60
C SER A 7 -23.32 4.03 21.17
N ARG A 8 -23.17 3.13 20.18
CA ARG A 8 -23.31 3.41 18.73
C ARG A 8 -24.24 4.60 18.52
N ALA A 9 -23.65 5.77 18.22
CA ALA A 9 -24.44 6.93 17.84
C ALA A 9 -25.43 6.44 16.77
N SER A 10 -26.72 6.78 16.94
CA SER A 10 -27.77 6.40 16.00
C SER A 10 -27.24 6.63 14.59
N LYS A 11 -27.15 5.57 13.76
CA LYS A 11 -26.72 5.67 12.36
C LYS A 11 -27.48 6.86 11.76
N ARG A 12 -26.80 8.00 11.52
CA ARG A 12 -27.37 9.03 10.66
C ARG A 12 -27.69 8.33 9.36
N GLU A 13 -28.94 8.39 8.90
CA GLU A 13 -29.31 7.79 7.63
C GLU A 13 -28.39 8.39 6.56
N GLY A 14 -27.52 7.54 6.00
CA GLY A 14 -26.61 7.96 4.94
C GLY A 14 -27.40 8.41 3.70
N PRO A 15 -26.75 9.08 2.76
CA PRO A 15 -27.40 9.48 1.52
C PRO A 15 -27.89 8.22 0.78
N GLY A 16 -29.18 8.14 0.48
CA GLY A 16 -29.77 6.96 -0.16
C GLY A 16 -31.29 6.93 -0.05
N SER A 17 -31.95 6.19 -0.93
CA SER A 17 -33.40 6.00 -0.93
C SER A 17 -33.72 4.52 -1.00
N LYS A 18 -34.73 4.07 -0.24
CA LYS A 18 -35.30 2.72 -0.37
C LYS A 18 -36.30 2.61 -1.52
N ASN A 19 -36.56 3.70 -2.24
CA ASN A 19 -37.53 3.75 -3.32
C ASN A 19 -36.94 3.10 -4.59
N THR A 20 -37.57 2.04 -5.09
CA THR A 20 -37.20 1.39 -6.35
C THR A 20 -37.64 2.18 -7.59
N ALA A 21 -38.40 3.26 -7.40
CA ALA A 21 -39.04 4.05 -8.47
C ALA A 21 -39.98 3.24 -9.38
N GLY A 22 -40.46 2.09 -8.90
CA GLY A 22 -41.28 1.16 -9.69
C GLY A 22 -40.50 0.37 -10.74
N LEU A 23 -39.16 0.40 -10.69
CA LEU A 23 -38.31 -0.42 -11.57
C LEU A 23 -38.38 -1.90 -11.16
N ASP A 24 -38.41 -2.78 -12.16
CA ASP A 24 -38.27 -4.22 -11.96
C ASP A 24 -36.79 -4.55 -11.71
N LEU A 25 -36.46 -4.89 -10.46
CA LEU A 25 -35.08 -5.16 -10.06
C LEU A 25 -34.54 -6.48 -10.65
N ASP A 26 -35.42 -7.43 -11.00
CA ASP A 26 -35.00 -8.70 -11.60
C ASP A 26 -34.65 -8.50 -13.08
N GLU A 27 -35.43 -7.70 -13.82
CA GLU A 27 -35.06 -7.29 -15.18
C GLU A 27 -33.74 -6.51 -15.20
N LEU A 28 -33.59 -5.54 -14.29
CA LEU A 28 -32.33 -4.80 -14.16
C LEU A 28 -31.15 -5.73 -13.85
N ARG A 29 -31.35 -6.72 -12.98
CA ARG A 29 -30.31 -7.71 -12.65
C ARG A 29 -29.93 -8.58 -13.86
N GLN A 30 -30.90 -8.96 -14.70
CA GLN A 30 -30.63 -9.67 -15.96
C GLN A 30 -29.79 -8.84 -16.93
N LEU A 31 -29.88 -7.51 -16.83
CA LEU A 31 -29.08 -6.55 -17.59
C LEU A 31 -27.80 -6.09 -16.87
N TRP A 32 -27.48 -6.66 -15.70
CA TRP A 32 -26.35 -6.24 -14.86
C TRP A 32 -26.42 -4.76 -14.40
N LEU A 33 -27.63 -4.25 -14.22
CA LEU A 33 -27.91 -2.91 -13.72
C LEU A 33 -28.35 -2.95 -12.26
N LYS A 34 -27.87 -2.00 -11.46
CA LYS A 34 -28.32 -1.79 -10.08
C LYS A 34 -28.51 -0.29 -9.81
N PRO A 35 -29.69 0.15 -9.35
CA PRO A 35 -29.90 1.56 -9.06
C PRO A 35 -29.01 2.04 -7.90
N LEU A 36 -28.13 3.01 -8.17
CA LEU A 36 -27.15 3.50 -7.20
C LEU A 36 -27.80 4.03 -5.92
N TRP A 37 -28.94 4.72 -6.02
CA TRP A 37 -29.62 5.30 -4.85
C TRP A 37 -30.10 4.26 -3.82
N LEU A 38 -30.25 2.99 -4.23
CA LEU A 38 -30.58 1.87 -3.33
C LEU A 38 -29.38 1.40 -2.49
N VAL A 39 -28.15 1.75 -2.90
CA VAL A 39 -26.89 1.31 -2.24
C VAL A 39 -26.00 2.48 -1.81
N LEU A 40 -26.42 3.71 -2.08
CA LEU A 40 -25.60 4.91 -1.91
C LEU A 40 -25.16 5.09 -0.44
N GLY A 41 -26.01 4.69 0.50
CA GLY A 41 -25.71 4.77 1.94
C GLY A 41 -24.70 3.73 2.42
N ASP A 42 -24.55 2.62 1.69
CA ASP A 42 -23.55 1.59 1.96
C ASP A 42 -22.23 1.88 1.23
N ALA A 43 -22.30 2.57 0.08
CA ALA A 43 -21.15 2.92 -0.74
C ALA A 43 -20.43 4.20 -0.28
N PHE A 44 -21.16 5.18 0.27
CA PHE A 44 -20.63 6.46 0.71
C PHE A 44 -20.85 6.63 2.22
N THR A 45 -19.97 6.02 3.01
CA THR A 45 -19.99 6.06 4.47
C THR A 45 -19.06 7.15 5.03
N ALA A 46 -19.34 7.64 6.23
CA ALA A 46 -18.51 8.65 6.90
C ALA A 46 -17.15 8.11 7.37
N GLU A 47 -17.06 6.79 7.55
CA GLU A 47 -15.85 6.05 7.91
C GLU A 47 -15.80 4.77 7.06
N PRO A 48 -14.61 4.17 6.84
CA PRO A 48 -14.50 2.92 6.09
C PRO A 48 -15.42 1.82 6.63
N ASN A 49 -16.17 1.17 5.73
CA ASN A 49 -17.04 0.05 6.05
C ASN A 49 -16.39 -1.25 5.56
N THR A 50 -15.60 -1.88 6.43
CA THR A 50 -14.87 -3.12 6.11
C THR A 50 -15.61 -4.36 6.61
N GLN A 51 -15.53 -5.45 5.84
CA GLN A 51 -16.05 -6.76 6.23
C GLN A 51 -15.06 -7.50 7.14
N ILE A 52 -13.80 -7.09 7.17
CA ILE A 52 -12.71 -7.74 7.90
C ILE A 52 -12.96 -7.59 9.39
N VAL A 53 -12.80 -8.70 10.11
CA VAL A 53 -12.97 -8.72 11.56
C VAL A 53 -11.61 -8.94 12.24
N PRO A 54 -11.38 -8.36 13.42
CA PRO A 54 -10.21 -8.70 14.21
C PRO A 54 -10.20 -10.19 14.54
N HIS A 55 -9.12 -10.86 14.22
CA HIS A 55 -8.99 -12.31 14.39
C HIS A 55 -7.57 -12.68 14.81
N LEU A 56 -7.45 -13.78 15.56
CA LEU A 56 -6.21 -14.31 16.11
C LEU A 56 -6.07 -15.77 15.69
N TRP A 57 -4.94 -16.10 15.08
CA TRP A 57 -4.51 -17.46 14.77
C TRP A 57 -3.45 -17.87 15.78
N ARG A 58 -3.79 -18.80 16.67
CA ARG A 58 -2.89 -19.28 17.71
C ARG A 58 -1.82 -20.21 17.14
N TRP A 59 -0.57 -20.01 17.50
CA TRP A 59 0.52 -20.88 17.05
C TRP A 59 0.37 -22.30 17.56
N SER A 60 -0.09 -22.45 18.80
CA SER A 60 -0.43 -23.74 19.40
C SER A 60 -1.48 -24.52 18.61
N ASP A 61 -2.34 -23.84 17.86
CA ASP A 61 -3.26 -24.46 16.91
C ASP A 61 -2.62 -24.70 15.54
N VAL A 62 -1.93 -23.72 14.97
CA VAL A 62 -1.43 -23.78 13.59
C VAL A 62 -0.28 -24.79 13.46
N ARG A 63 0.69 -24.78 14.38
CA ARG A 63 1.89 -25.62 14.35
C ARG A 63 1.61 -27.12 14.14
N PRO A 64 0.76 -27.80 14.95
CA PRO A 64 0.52 -29.22 14.75
C PRO A 64 -0.16 -29.53 13.40
N ARG A 65 -0.94 -28.59 12.85
CA ARG A 65 -1.67 -28.77 11.59
C ARG A 65 -0.74 -28.63 10.37
N ILE A 66 0.18 -27.67 10.38
CA ILE A 66 1.16 -27.55 9.27
C ILE A 66 2.15 -28.72 9.28
N LEU A 67 2.60 -29.18 10.46
CA LEU A 67 3.45 -30.37 10.57
C LEU A 67 2.73 -31.64 10.11
N GLU A 68 1.43 -31.76 10.37
CA GLU A 68 0.64 -32.87 9.84
C GLU A 68 0.53 -32.82 8.31
N ALA A 69 0.38 -31.63 7.72
CA ALA A 69 0.42 -31.47 6.27
C ALA A 69 1.78 -31.93 5.69
N GLY A 70 2.88 -31.61 6.38
CA GLY A 70 4.24 -32.05 6.01
C GLY A 70 4.44 -33.56 5.98
N ARG A 71 3.67 -34.30 6.78
CA ARG A 71 3.68 -35.78 6.76
C ARG A 71 2.84 -36.39 5.64
N ARG A 72 1.93 -35.62 5.03
CA ARG A 72 0.89 -36.15 4.14
C ARG A 72 1.08 -35.81 2.67
N ILE A 73 1.75 -34.70 2.37
CA ILE A 73 1.89 -34.16 1.01
C ILE A 73 3.35 -33.72 0.87
N SER A 74 4.06 -34.17 -0.17
CA SER A 74 5.45 -33.76 -0.40
C SER A 74 5.55 -32.26 -0.79
N ALA A 75 6.72 -31.64 -0.69
CA ALA A 75 6.88 -30.25 -1.15
C ALA A 75 6.62 -30.13 -2.67
N GLU A 76 7.05 -31.13 -3.44
CA GLU A 76 6.82 -31.22 -4.89
C GLU A 76 5.31 -31.29 -5.22
N GLU A 77 4.54 -32.10 -4.49
CA GLU A 77 3.09 -32.22 -4.70
C GLU A 77 2.31 -30.96 -4.27
N ALA A 78 2.83 -30.22 -3.30
CA ALA A 78 2.18 -29.01 -2.79
C ALA A 78 2.56 -27.75 -3.57
N GLU A 79 3.61 -27.78 -4.40
CA GLU A 79 4.40 -26.63 -4.92
C GLU A 79 4.97 -25.73 -3.81
N ARG A 80 4.09 -25.20 -2.95
CA ARG A 80 4.41 -24.62 -1.64
C ARG A 80 3.45 -25.13 -0.58
N ARG A 81 3.99 -25.75 0.47
CA ARG A 81 3.20 -26.23 1.60
C ARG A 81 2.87 -25.10 2.57
N VAL A 82 1.77 -24.40 2.31
CA VAL A 82 1.30 -23.24 3.09
C VAL A 82 -0.09 -23.48 3.68
N LEU A 83 -0.27 -23.15 4.97
CA LEU A 83 -1.60 -22.97 5.55
C LEU A 83 -1.95 -21.48 5.56
N MET A 84 -2.89 -21.10 4.70
CA MET A 84 -3.37 -19.73 4.54
C MET A 84 -4.20 -19.30 5.76
N TYR A 85 -3.97 -18.09 6.26
CA TYR A 85 -4.85 -17.44 7.22
C TYR A 85 -5.99 -16.74 6.49
N LEU A 86 -7.22 -17.19 6.75
CA LEU A 86 -8.44 -16.67 6.12
C LEU A 86 -9.21 -15.84 7.13
N ASN A 87 -9.42 -14.56 6.84
CA ASN A 87 -10.24 -13.72 7.69
C ASN A 87 -11.71 -14.20 7.65
N PRO A 88 -12.37 -14.43 8.80
CA PRO A 88 -13.77 -14.86 8.81
C PRO A 88 -14.72 -13.86 8.12
N GLY A 89 -14.36 -12.59 8.11
CA GLY A 89 -15.10 -11.53 7.45
C GLY A 89 -15.07 -11.58 5.91
N LEU A 90 -14.09 -12.29 5.34
CA LEU A 90 -13.92 -12.41 3.89
C LEU A 90 -14.56 -13.69 3.31
N ASN A 91 -15.32 -14.44 4.11
CA ASN A 91 -16.13 -15.58 3.66
C ASN A 91 -15.36 -16.61 2.81
N GLY A 92 -14.10 -16.90 3.19
CA GLY A 92 -13.26 -17.88 2.51
C GLY A 92 -12.43 -17.35 1.35
N SER A 93 -12.55 -16.06 0.99
CA SER A 93 -11.61 -15.43 0.06
C SER A 93 -10.18 -15.46 0.63
N PRO A 94 -9.16 -15.63 -0.25
CA PRO A 94 -7.78 -15.78 0.19
C PRO A 94 -7.23 -14.42 0.67
N GLY A 95 -7.08 -14.25 1.98
CA GLY A 95 -6.55 -13.03 2.59
C GLY A 95 -6.82 -12.92 4.08
N VAL A 96 -5.92 -12.23 4.78
CA VAL A 96 -6.12 -11.78 6.17
C VAL A 96 -6.78 -10.40 6.19
N THR A 97 -6.46 -9.57 5.21
CA THR A 97 -7.15 -8.30 4.90
C THR A 97 -7.57 -8.28 3.43
N GLN A 98 -8.17 -7.18 2.98
CA GLN A 98 -8.59 -6.97 1.59
C GLN A 98 -7.38 -6.81 0.63
N THR A 99 -6.21 -6.51 1.19
CA THR A 99 -4.96 -6.19 0.48
C THR A 99 -3.83 -7.16 0.82
N LEU A 100 -3.85 -7.76 2.02
CA LEU A 100 -2.75 -8.53 2.57
C LEU A 100 -3.14 -9.98 2.83
N PHE A 101 -2.27 -10.86 2.35
CA PHE A 101 -2.24 -12.29 2.63
C PHE A 101 -1.28 -12.57 3.79
N SER A 102 -1.62 -13.58 4.59
CA SER A 102 -0.64 -14.23 5.44
C SER A 102 -0.94 -15.72 5.59
N GLY A 103 0.08 -16.49 5.94
CA GLY A 103 -0.03 -17.92 6.18
C GLY A 103 1.28 -18.47 6.72
N VAL A 104 1.28 -19.74 7.12
CA VAL A 104 2.51 -20.41 7.57
C VAL A 104 2.96 -21.40 6.52
N GLN A 105 4.19 -21.25 6.07
CA GLN A 105 4.85 -22.19 5.18
C GLN A 105 5.75 -23.14 5.98
N LEU A 106 5.84 -24.38 5.51
CA LEU A 106 6.73 -25.41 6.07
C LEU A 106 7.64 -25.97 4.97
N ILE A 107 8.92 -26.12 5.30
CA ILE A 107 9.90 -26.87 4.52
C ILE A 107 10.54 -27.95 5.41
N MET A 108 10.44 -29.21 4.99
CA MET A 108 10.99 -30.35 5.74
C MET A 108 12.49 -30.51 5.45
N PRO A 109 13.21 -31.26 6.30
CA PRO A 109 14.61 -31.62 6.06
C PRO A 109 14.86 -32.15 4.65
N GLY A 110 15.83 -31.56 3.94
CA GLY A 110 16.22 -31.93 2.58
C GLY A 110 15.29 -31.45 1.47
N GLU A 111 14.17 -30.79 1.79
CA GLU A 111 13.26 -30.24 0.76
C GLU A 111 13.81 -28.96 0.15
N ILE A 112 13.48 -28.76 -1.14
CA ILE A 112 13.71 -27.54 -1.91
C ILE A 112 12.35 -27.08 -2.44
N ALA A 113 12.05 -25.79 -2.29
CA ALA A 113 10.96 -25.12 -2.98
C ALA A 113 11.54 -24.44 -4.24
N PRO A 114 11.18 -24.89 -5.46
CA PRO A 114 11.82 -24.46 -6.71
C PRO A 114 11.76 -22.96 -6.99
N THR A 115 12.72 -22.47 -7.78
CA THR A 115 12.80 -21.07 -8.17
C THR A 115 11.65 -20.63 -9.05
N HIS A 116 11.04 -19.52 -8.67
CA HIS A 116 10.08 -18.79 -9.49
C HIS A 116 10.11 -17.30 -9.16
N ARG A 117 9.31 -16.52 -9.87
CA ARG A 117 9.06 -15.11 -9.59
C ARG A 117 7.59 -14.80 -9.81
N HIS A 118 7.10 -13.79 -9.11
CA HIS A 118 5.72 -13.35 -9.23
C HIS A 118 5.60 -11.86 -8.90
N VAL A 119 4.53 -11.24 -9.37
CA VAL A 119 4.26 -9.80 -9.13
C VAL A 119 3.99 -9.49 -7.65
N PRO A 120 3.27 -10.30 -6.87
CA PRO A 120 3.12 -10.01 -5.45
C PRO A 120 4.47 -9.85 -4.77
N SER A 121 4.64 -8.76 -4.02
CA SER A 121 5.75 -8.61 -3.08
C SER A 121 5.51 -9.55 -1.91
N ALA A 122 6.59 -10.14 -1.40
CA ALA A 122 6.49 -11.10 -0.31
C ALA A 122 7.53 -10.84 0.77
N LEU A 123 7.14 -11.10 2.00
CA LEU A 123 8.00 -11.14 3.17
C LEU A 123 7.85 -12.45 3.93
N ARG A 124 8.86 -12.77 4.74
CA ARG A 124 8.87 -13.92 5.63
C ARG A 124 9.34 -13.51 7.02
N VAL A 125 8.65 -13.99 8.05
CA VAL A 125 9.13 -13.91 9.43
C VAL A 125 9.31 -15.31 9.95
N VAL A 126 10.55 -15.67 10.30
CA VAL A 126 10.86 -17.02 10.76
C VAL A 126 10.24 -17.26 12.13
N ILE A 127 9.43 -18.30 12.26
CA ILE A 127 8.77 -18.65 13.53
C ILE A 127 9.60 -19.66 14.30
N GLU A 128 10.02 -20.74 13.62
CA GLU A 128 10.65 -21.90 14.24
C GLU A 128 11.58 -22.62 13.25
N GLY A 129 12.65 -23.22 13.77
CA GLY A 129 13.69 -23.88 12.99
C GLY A 129 14.95 -23.00 12.86
N SER A 130 16.02 -23.58 12.34
CA SER A 130 17.28 -22.87 12.09
C SER A 130 17.94 -23.47 10.86
N GLY A 131 18.59 -22.64 10.06
CA GLY A 131 19.56 -23.10 9.05
C GLY A 131 19.01 -23.35 7.66
N ALA A 132 17.69 -23.35 7.43
CA ALA A 132 17.16 -23.24 6.08
C ALA A 132 17.50 -21.88 5.47
N TYR A 133 17.44 -21.78 4.15
CA TYR A 133 17.82 -20.59 3.41
C TYR A 133 16.71 -20.09 2.49
N THR A 134 16.81 -18.81 2.14
CA THR A 134 16.15 -18.23 0.98
C THR A 134 17.23 -17.74 0.02
N THR A 135 17.04 -17.98 -1.28
CA THR A 135 17.83 -17.32 -2.33
C THR A 135 16.98 -16.25 -3.00
N VAL A 136 17.51 -15.05 -3.21
CA VAL A 136 16.84 -13.98 -3.96
C VAL A 136 17.81 -13.35 -4.95
N SER A 137 17.49 -13.40 -6.25
CA SER A 137 18.30 -12.80 -7.31
C SER A 137 19.79 -13.21 -7.22
N GLY A 138 20.02 -14.51 -6.98
CA GLY A 138 21.33 -15.13 -6.88
C GLY A 138 22.11 -14.87 -5.58
N GLU A 139 21.49 -14.28 -4.57
CA GLU A 139 22.04 -14.15 -3.22
C GLU A 139 21.35 -15.11 -2.26
N LYS A 140 22.13 -15.94 -1.55
CA LYS A 140 21.60 -16.83 -0.50
C LYS A 140 21.70 -16.12 0.87
N THR A 141 20.66 -16.26 1.70
CA THR A 141 20.69 -15.87 3.12
C THR A 141 20.17 -16.99 3.99
N GLN A 142 20.84 -17.22 5.12
CA GLN A 142 20.42 -18.21 6.11
C GLN A 142 19.36 -17.61 7.03
N MET A 143 18.31 -18.36 7.36
CA MET A 143 17.17 -17.86 8.13
C MET A 143 17.27 -18.29 9.61
N GLN A 144 16.96 -17.38 10.53
CA GLN A 144 16.93 -17.62 11.98
C GLN A 144 15.63 -17.10 12.61
N PRO A 145 15.13 -17.68 13.72
CA PRO A 145 13.88 -17.24 14.35
C PRO A 145 13.82 -15.73 14.60
N GLY A 146 12.72 -15.11 14.14
CA GLY A 146 12.46 -13.68 14.17
C GLY A 146 13.01 -12.90 12.97
N ASP A 147 13.90 -13.48 12.16
CA ASP A 147 14.45 -12.79 10.99
C ASP A 147 13.33 -12.41 10.01
N PHE A 148 13.42 -11.21 9.47
CA PHE A 148 12.53 -10.69 8.44
C PHE A 148 13.20 -10.74 7.08
N VAL A 149 12.76 -11.66 6.22
CA VAL A 149 13.35 -11.91 4.88
C VAL A 149 12.40 -11.41 3.81
N THR A 150 12.91 -10.66 2.82
CA THR A 150 12.10 -10.15 1.70
C THR A 150 12.31 -10.96 0.43
N THR A 151 11.24 -11.24 -0.30
CA THR A 151 11.23 -11.67 -1.70
C THR A 151 10.43 -10.67 -2.53
N PRO A 152 11.09 -9.63 -3.05
CA PRO A 152 10.42 -8.50 -3.69
C PRO A 152 9.71 -8.85 -5.00
N ASN A 153 8.82 -7.95 -5.44
CA ASN A 153 8.13 -8.01 -6.73
C ASN A 153 9.09 -8.42 -7.87
N TRP A 154 8.70 -9.46 -8.60
CA TRP A 154 9.39 -9.97 -9.79
C TRP A 154 10.84 -10.45 -9.60
N ALA A 155 11.32 -10.56 -8.36
CA ALA A 155 12.62 -11.13 -8.07
C ALA A 155 12.56 -12.68 -8.09
N TRP A 156 13.53 -13.32 -8.76
CA TRP A 156 13.70 -14.77 -8.69
C TRP A 156 13.99 -15.19 -7.25
N HIS A 157 13.25 -16.18 -6.75
CA HIS A 157 13.48 -16.69 -5.41
C HIS A 157 13.12 -18.17 -5.23
N ASP A 158 13.81 -18.82 -4.29
CA ASP A 158 13.66 -20.22 -3.88
C ASP A 158 13.99 -20.38 -2.40
N HIS A 159 13.61 -21.53 -1.83
CA HIS A 159 13.89 -21.91 -0.44
C HIS A 159 14.45 -23.32 -0.40
N GLY A 160 15.31 -23.59 0.56
CA GLY A 160 15.80 -24.95 0.79
C GLY A 160 16.14 -25.18 2.24
N ASN A 161 15.98 -26.41 2.69
CA ASN A 161 16.31 -26.83 4.04
C ASN A 161 17.42 -27.89 4.02
N GLU A 162 18.64 -27.44 4.29
CA GLU A 162 19.83 -28.30 4.34
C GLU A 162 20.04 -28.92 5.75
N THR A 163 19.10 -28.70 6.67
CA THR A 163 19.18 -29.19 8.06
C THR A 163 18.37 -30.47 8.27
N ASP A 164 18.42 -30.99 9.50
CA ASP A 164 17.70 -32.18 9.96
C ASP A 164 16.39 -31.88 10.70
N GLU A 165 16.01 -30.60 10.85
CA GLU A 165 14.79 -30.17 11.52
C GLU A 165 13.84 -29.41 10.56
N PRO A 166 12.51 -29.51 10.74
CA PRO A 166 11.55 -28.75 9.94
C PRO A 166 11.69 -27.25 10.22
N MET A 167 11.48 -26.44 9.19
CA MET A 167 11.51 -24.99 9.32
C MET A 167 10.17 -24.37 8.91
N MET A 168 9.69 -23.43 9.73
CA MET A 168 8.39 -22.80 9.57
C MET A 168 8.51 -21.28 9.67
N TRP A 169 7.89 -20.57 8.73
CA TRP A 169 7.84 -19.11 8.74
C TRP A 169 6.44 -18.61 8.38
N LEU A 170 6.16 -17.39 8.84
CA LEU A 170 5.01 -16.62 8.42
C LEU A 170 5.32 -16.00 7.06
N ASP A 171 4.50 -16.26 6.05
CA ASP A 171 4.49 -15.48 4.81
C ASP A 171 3.57 -14.26 4.95
N GLY A 172 3.98 -13.13 4.39
CA GLY A 172 3.15 -11.94 4.19
C GLY A 172 3.25 -11.48 2.74
N LEU A 173 2.11 -11.27 2.06
CA LEU A 173 2.10 -10.87 0.64
C LEU A 173 1.00 -9.84 0.37
N ASP A 174 1.18 -9.03 -0.66
CA ASP A 174 0.14 -8.14 -1.23
C ASP A 174 -0.72 -8.87 -2.30
N MET A 175 -0.75 -10.21 -2.27
CA MET A 175 -1.47 -11.02 -3.25
C MET A 175 -2.96 -10.64 -3.39
N PRO A 176 -3.75 -10.40 -2.31
CA PRO A 176 -5.15 -9.99 -2.45
C PRO A 176 -5.29 -8.66 -3.18
N PHE A 177 -4.38 -7.70 -2.93
CA PHE A 177 -4.34 -6.42 -3.64
C PHE A 177 -4.05 -6.62 -5.14
N VAL A 178 -3.03 -7.41 -5.48
CA VAL A 178 -2.67 -7.69 -6.89
C VAL A 178 -3.79 -8.43 -7.63
N LEU A 179 -4.48 -9.36 -6.96
CA LEU A 179 -5.66 -10.04 -7.50
C LEU A 179 -6.81 -9.05 -7.75
N ALA A 180 -7.07 -8.14 -6.81
CA ALA A 180 -8.11 -7.12 -6.98
C ALA A 180 -7.83 -6.18 -8.17
N LEU A 181 -6.55 -5.93 -8.49
CA LEU A 181 -6.12 -5.15 -9.65
C LEU A 181 -6.08 -5.96 -10.96
N ASN A 182 -6.30 -7.28 -10.93
CA ASN A 182 -6.08 -8.18 -12.06
C ASN A 182 -4.66 -8.07 -12.65
N ALA A 183 -3.66 -7.91 -11.79
CA ALA A 183 -2.26 -7.68 -12.17
C ALA A 183 -1.33 -8.87 -11.83
N MET A 184 -1.90 -10.07 -11.68
CA MET A 184 -1.15 -11.27 -11.31
C MET A 184 -0.29 -11.77 -12.49
N PHE A 185 1.01 -11.88 -12.27
CA PHE A 185 1.92 -12.63 -13.14
C PHE A 185 2.78 -13.55 -12.29
N TYR A 186 3.10 -14.72 -12.84
CA TYR A 186 3.91 -15.76 -12.24
C TYR A 186 4.75 -16.41 -13.34
N GLU A 187 6.01 -16.73 -13.02
CA GLU A 187 6.93 -17.38 -13.95
C GLU A 187 7.86 -18.32 -13.17
N GLU A 188 7.93 -19.57 -13.63
CA GLU A 188 8.93 -20.54 -13.17
C GLU A 188 10.25 -20.32 -13.90
N LEU A 189 11.38 -20.68 -13.28
CA LEU A 189 12.71 -20.45 -13.86
C LEU A 189 12.86 -21.03 -15.28
N GLY A 190 12.17 -22.14 -15.58
CA GLY A 190 11.93 -22.63 -16.94
C GLY A 190 13.17 -22.82 -17.78
N ASN A 191 13.95 -23.88 -17.56
CA ASN A 191 15.19 -24.19 -18.33
C ASN A 191 15.86 -25.52 -17.92
N GLY A 192 15.16 -26.38 -17.17
CA GLY A 192 15.72 -27.63 -16.63
C GLY A 192 16.52 -27.46 -15.32
N TYR A 193 16.58 -26.25 -14.75
CA TYR A 193 17.10 -26.01 -13.40
C TYR A 193 15.95 -25.85 -12.40
N GLU A 194 16.03 -26.52 -11.25
CA GLU A 194 15.09 -26.35 -10.13
C GLU A 194 15.40 -25.10 -9.29
N ILE A 195 16.68 -24.71 -9.22
CA ILE A 195 17.16 -23.57 -8.43
C ILE A 195 17.98 -22.60 -9.28
N GLN A 196 17.91 -21.31 -8.96
CA GLN A 196 18.71 -20.27 -9.60
C GLN A 196 20.20 -20.41 -9.25
N PRO A 197 21.11 -19.95 -10.13
CA PRO A 197 22.52 -19.83 -9.78
C PRO A 197 22.74 -18.86 -8.63
N VAL A 198 23.46 -19.29 -7.60
CA VAL A 198 23.98 -18.40 -6.56
C VAL A 198 25.23 -17.72 -7.10
N VAL A 199 25.18 -16.41 -7.29
CA VAL A 199 26.25 -15.59 -7.91
C VAL A 199 26.85 -14.57 -6.94
N LYS A 200 26.34 -14.51 -5.71
CA LYS A 200 26.83 -13.66 -4.62
C LYS A 200 27.18 -14.52 -3.42
N GLU A 201 28.07 -14.00 -2.58
CA GLU A 201 28.42 -14.61 -1.29
C GLU A 201 27.20 -14.66 -0.36
N LEU A 202 27.23 -15.58 0.60
CA LEU A 202 26.21 -15.68 1.65
C LEU A 202 26.12 -14.34 2.41
N ASP A 203 24.91 -13.82 2.57
CA ASP A 203 24.63 -12.55 3.26
C ASP A 203 25.41 -11.33 2.69
N ASP A 204 25.66 -11.30 1.36
CA ASP A 204 26.34 -10.18 0.69
C ASP A 204 25.65 -8.82 0.94
N SER A 205 24.32 -8.76 0.90
CA SER A 205 23.55 -7.54 1.15
C SER A 205 23.71 -7.01 2.57
N GLN A 206 23.83 -7.89 3.56
CA GLN A 206 24.11 -7.50 4.95
C GLN A 206 25.43 -6.75 5.06
N SER A 207 26.46 -7.29 4.42
CA SER A 207 27.81 -6.72 4.47
C SER A 207 27.89 -5.35 3.78
N ARG A 208 27.09 -5.13 2.73
CA ARG A 208 27.14 -3.91 1.91
C ARG A 208 26.25 -2.78 2.40
N TYR A 209 25.11 -3.09 3.00
CA TYR A 209 24.04 -2.11 3.22
C TYR A 209 23.58 -1.99 4.68
N ASN A 210 23.79 -3.00 5.53
CA ASN A 210 23.21 -3.05 6.88
C ASN A 210 24.04 -2.32 7.97
N ARG A 211 25.10 -1.57 7.60
CA ARG A 211 26.02 -0.92 8.56
C ARG A 211 26.17 0.58 8.36
N GLY A 212 25.18 1.25 7.75
CA GLY A 212 25.22 2.69 7.50
C GLY A 212 26.24 3.12 6.44
N PHE A 213 26.70 2.18 5.61
CA PHE A 213 27.55 2.44 4.45
C PHE A 213 26.90 1.87 3.20
N ARG A 214 27.31 2.37 2.03
CA ARG A 214 26.92 1.84 0.73
C ARG A 214 28.14 1.77 -0.21
N PRO A 215 28.17 0.86 -1.19
CA PRO A 215 29.23 0.83 -2.20
C PRO A 215 29.33 2.16 -2.96
N HIS A 216 30.55 2.62 -3.25
CA HIS A 216 30.75 3.75 -4.17
C HIS A 216 30.40 3.30 -5.60
N ARG A 217 29.53 4.07 -6.29
CA ARG A 217 28.96 3.71 -7.61
C ARG A 217 28.16 2.41 -7.58
N ASP A 218 27.35 2.24 -6.54
CA ASP A 218 26.36 1.16 -6.48
C ASP A 218 25.49 1.15 -7.75
N SER A 219 25.24 -0.05 -8.27
CA SER A 219 24.47 -0.31 -9.48
C SER A 219 23.12 -0.98 -9.19
N PHE A 220 22.74 -1.12 -7.92
CA PHE A 220 21.41 -1.59 -7.54
C PHE A 220 20.33 -0.69 -8.14
N SER A 221 19.32 -1.29 -8.79
CA SER A 221 18.28 -0.60 -9.56
C SER A 221 16.85 -1.07 -9.25
N GLY A 222 16.67 -1.87 -8.19
CA GLY A 222 15.35 -2.31 -7.73
C GLY A 222 14.54 -1.20 -7.06
N ASN A 223 13.21 -1.33 -7.06
CA ASN A 223 12.27 -0.46 -6.33
C ASN A 223 11.98 -0.96 -4.90
N TYR A 224 12.91 -1.72 -4.33
CA TYR A 224 12.81 -2.40 -3.03
C TYR A 224 14.17 -2.34 -2.34
N SER A 225 14.23 -2.75 -1.07
CA SER A 225 15.49 -2.75 -0.31
C SER A 225 16.53 -3.71 -0.90
N PRO A 226 17.81 -3.30 -1.04
CA PRO A 226 18.86 -4.25 -1.38
C PRO A 226 19.16 -5.23 -0.23
N ILE A 227 18.72 -4.95 1.00
CA ILE A 227 18.85 -5.87 2.14
C ILE A 227 17.78 -6.96 2.02
N LEU A 228 18.23 -8.22 1.99
CA LEU A 228 17.33 -9.37 1.86
C LEU A 228 16.83 -9.91 3.20
N ASN A 229 17.63 -9.82 4.25
CA ASN A 229 17.34 -10.42 5.55
C ASN A 229 17.68 -9.43 6.67
N TYR A 230 16.68 -8.93 7.36
CA TYR A 230 16.84 -8.09 8.55
C TYR A 230 16.88 -8.99 9.77
N ARG A 231 18.08 -9.11 10.36
CA ARG A 231 18.34 -10.05 11.45
C ARG A 231 17.61 -9.61 12.71
N TYR A 232 16.91 -10.56 13.35
CA TYR A 232 16.17 -10.24 14.56
C TYR A 232 17.06 -9.77 15.70
N VAL A 233 18.29 -10.28 15.77
CA VAL A 233 19.25 -9.90 16.82
C VAL A 233 19.55 -8.40 16.78
N ASP A 234 19.72 -7.84 15.57
CA ASP A 234 20.01 -6.43 15.36
C ASP A 234 18.78 -5.56 15.67
N VAL A 235 17.59 -6.02 15.23
CA VAL A 235 16.31 -5.35 15.51
C VAL A 235 16.05 -5.31 17.01
N ARG A 236 16.23 -6.44 17.70
CA ARG A 236 15.97 -6.58 19.12
C ARG A 236 16.93 -5.76 19.97
N GLU A 237 18.21 -5.72 19.61
CA GLU A 237 19.20 -4.83 20.24
C GLU A 237 18.83 -3.36 20.04
N THR A 238 18.43 -2.98 18.81
CA THR A 238 18.08 -1.60 18.46
C THR A 238 16.86 -1.11 19.25
N LEU A 239 15.78 -1.91 19.31
CA LEU A 239 14.60 -1.61 20.13
C LEU A 239 14.95 -1.39 21.61
N GLU A 240 15.87 -2.19 22.13
CA GLU A 240 16.35 -2.08 23.51
C GLU A 240 17.15 -0.80 23.77
N VAL A 241 17.98 -0.39 22.80
CA VAL A 241 18.73 0.86 22.87
C VAL A 241 17.77 2.06 22.82
N MET A 242 16.80 2.04 21.89
CA MET A 242 15.78 3.08 21.74
C MET A 242 14.91 3.22 23.01
N ASP A 243 14.51 2.09 23.60
CA ASP A 243 13.79 2.07 24.87
C ASP A 243 14.59 2.77 25.99
N ARG A 244 15.86 2.38 26.16
CA ARG A 244 16.74 2.96 27.19
C ARG A 244 17.03 4.44 26.99
N SER A 245 17.10 4.91 25.75
CA SER A 245 17.35 6.33 25.44
C SER A 245 16.07 7.18 25.45
N GLY A 246 14.88 6.55 25.46
CA GLY A 246 13.60 7.23 25.30
C GLY A 246 13.34 7.70 23.87
N ASP A 247 14.09 7.20 22.88
CA ASP A 247 13.95 7.57 21.48
C ASP A 247 12.83 6.77 20.79
N ALA A 248 12.11 7.41 19.87
CA ALA A 248 10.94 6.86 19.17
C ALA A 248 9.92 6.16 20.09
N THR A 249 9.73 6.71 21.30
CA THR A 249 8.72 6.26 22.26
C THR A 249 7.43 7.04 22.12
N SER A 250 6.29 6.37 22.22
CA SER A 250 4.96 7.00 22.24
C SER A 250 4.03 6.26 23.21
N GLU A 251 2.96 6.92 23.66
CA GLU A 251 1.93 6.27 24.48
C GLU A 251 1.12 5.26 23.65
N GLU A 252 0.95 5.49 22.36
CA GLU A 252 0.13 4.71 21.44
C GLU A 252 0.80 3.43 20.96
N GLU A 253 2.11 3.50 20.69
CA GLU A 253 2.84 2.43 20.02
C GLU A 253 4.03 1.91 20.85
N GLY A 254 4.27 2.41 22.07
CA GLY A 254 5.45 2.00 22.84
C GLY A 254 6.74 2.45 22.14
N VAL A 255 7.71 1.54 21.98
CA VAL A 255 8.92 1.78 21.17
C VAL A 255 8.70 1.14 19.80
N MET A 256 8.75 1.94 18.73
CA MET A 256 8.45 1.48 17.38
C MET A 256 9.63 1.75 16.43
N LEU A 257 9.97 0.75 15.62
CA LEU A 257 11.01 0.83 14.59
C LEU A 257 10.44 0.40 13.24
N ASP A 258 10.78 1.15 12.19
CA ASP A 258 10.44 0.83 10.81
C ASP A 258 11.56 0.05 10.13
N TYR A 259 11.22 -1.02 9.41
CA TYR A 259 12.16 -1.66 8.50
C TYR A 259 12.26 -0.81 7.23
N ILE A 260 13.48 -0.36 6.90
CA ILE A 260 13.70 0.59 5.80
C ILE A 260 14.54 0.03 4.66
N ASN A 261 14.34 0.58 3.47
CA ASN A 261 15.31 0.52 2.38
C ASN A 261 16.45 1.51 2.66
N PRO A 262 17.70 1.07 2.89
CA PRO A 262 18.82 1.95 3.22
C PRO A 262 19.23 2.90 2.09
N LEU A 263 18.77 2.67 0.86
CA LEU A 263 19.05 3.57 -0.27
C LEU A 263 18.10 4.78 -0.32
N THR A 264 16.90 4.67 0.25
CA THR A 264 15.85 5.69 0.16
C THR A 264 15.38 6.21 1.51
N GLY A 265 15.60 5.45 2.59
CA GLY A 265 14.99 5.68 3.90
C GLY A 265 13.49 5.35 3.96
N GLY A 266 12.90 4.90 2.86
CA GLY A 266 11.50 4.51 2.77
C GLY A 266 11.28 3.01 3.03
N PRO A 267 10.09 2.49 2.71
CA PRO A 267 9.71 1.09 2.98
C PRO A 267 10.61 0.06 2.30
N THR A 268 10.67 -1.16 2.87
CA THR A 268 11.44 -2.27 2.29
C THR A 268 10.84 -2.80 0.98
N LEU A 269 9.52 -2.79 0.88
CA LEU A 269 8.73 -3.25 -0.27
C LEU A 269 7.80 -2.12 -0.74
N PRO A 270 7.46 -2.05 -2.03
CA PRO A 270 6.73 -0.90 -2.60
C PRO A 270 5.25 -0.80 -2.18
N THR A 271 4.68 -1.86 -1.60
CA THR A 271 3.25 -2.02 -1.30
C THR A 271 2.99 -2.53 0.11
N ILE A 272 4.05 -2.82 0.88
CA ILE A 272 3.98 -3.40 2.22
C ILE A 272 5.00 -2.69 3.09
N ASP A 273 4.51 -2.04 4.15
CA ASP A 273 5.34 -1.54 5.22
C ASP A 273 5.55 -2.63 6.27
N ALA A 274 6.70 -2.62 6.94
CA ALA A 274 7.02 -3.55 8.00
C ALA A 274 7.61 -2.80 9.19
N HIS A 275 7.25 -3.23 10.39
CA HIS A 275 7.60 -2.59 11.65
C HIS A 275 7.90 -3.62 12.74
N ALA A 276 8.73 -3.23 13.70
CA ALA A 276 8.92 -3.95 14.95
C ALA A 276 8.57 -3.04 16.13
N GLN A 277 7.77 -3.56 17.05
CA GLN A 277 7.22 -2.85 18.19
C GLN A 277 7.65 -3.53 19.48
N LEU A 278 8.22 -2.77 20.42
CA LEU A 278 8.49 -3.22 21.78
C LEU A 278 7.58 -2.50 22.76
N ILE A 279 6.85 -3.28 23.57
CA ILE A 279 5.96 -2.79 24.62
C ILE A 279 6.44 -3.38 25.95
N ARG A 280 6.64 -2.51 26.95
CA ARG A 280 7.29 -2.89 28.22
C ARG A 280 6.39 -3.81 29.05
N PRO A 281 6.94 -4.63 29.96
CA PRO A 281 6.13 -5.44 30.86
C PRO A 281 5.14 -4.58 31.66
N GLY A 282 3.85 -4.91 31.58
CA GLY A 282 2.76 -4.20 32.27
C GLY A 282 2.33 -2.90 31.60
N GLU A 283 2.96 -2.49 30.48
CA GLU A 283 2.55 -1.33 29.71
C GLU A 283 1.25 -1.61 28.96
N HIS A 284 0.34 -0.64 29.02
CA HIS A 284 -0.88 -0.58 28.23
C HIS A 284 -0.79 0.63 27.33
N THR A 285 -0.71 0.42 26.02
CA THR A 285 -0.65 1.51 25.07
C THR A 285 -2.01 2.22 24.96
N ARG A 286 -1.98 3.49 24.55
CA ARG A 286 -3.17 4.29 24.26
C ARG A 286 -3.81 3.83 22.96
N ALA A 287 -5.14 3.78 22.92
CA ALA A 287 -5.86 3.45 21.69
C ALA A 287 -5.55 4.43 20.54
N VAL A 288 -5.18 3.88 19.38
CA VAL A 288 -4.92 4.61 18.13
C VAL A 288 -5.65 3.94 16.96
N ARG A 289 -5.90 4.68 15.88
CA ARG A 289 -6.40 4.14 14.61
C ARG A 289 -5.81 4.90 13.43
N ASP A 290 -5.72 4.24 12.29
CA ASP A 290 -5.35 4.82 11.00
C ASP A 290 -6.12 4.11 9.88
N THR A 291 -5.86 4.47 8.63
CA THR A 291 -6.53 3.88 7.47
C THR A 291 -5.90 2.56 7.00
N ALA A 292 -4.76 2.16 7.56
CA ALA A 292 -4.08 0.94 7.15
C ALA A 292 -4.72 -0.28 7.82
N SER A 293 -4.69 -1.42 7.12
CA SER A 293 -4.95 -2.72 7.71
C SER A 293 -3.62 -3.34 8.09
N ARG A 294 -3.51 -3.86 9.32
CA ARG A 294 -2.24 -4.34 9.87
C ARG A 294 -2.33 -5.77 10.33
N ILE A 295 -1.29 -6.55 10.06
CA ILE A 295 -1.11 -7.91 10.55
C ILE A 295 0.05 -7.90 11.54
N TYR A 296 -0.16 -8.49 12.71
CA TYR A 296 0.79 -8.59 13.79
C TYR A 296 1.21 -10.04 13.99
N HIS A 297 2.48 -10.24 14.35
CA HIS A 297 3.04 -11.51 14.75
C HIS A 297 3.83 -11.37 16.04
N GLY A 298 3.52 -12.19 17.04
CA GLY A 298 4.21 -12.17 18.34
C GLY A 298 5.61 -12.79 18.25
N LEU A 299 6.66 -11.96 18.32
CA LEU A 299 8.04 -12.42 18.34
C LEU A 299 8.51 -12.81 19.75
N GLU A 300 8.10 -12.04 20.76
CA GLU A 300 8.39 -12.27 22.18
C GLU A 300 7.23 -11.88 23.09
N GLY A 301 7.22 -12.45 24.29
CA GLY A 301 6.28 -12.10 25.35
C GLY A 301 4.86 -12.61 25.12
N ARG A 302 3.94 -12.04 25.88
CA ARG A 302 2.50 -12.30 25.82
C ARG A 302 1.73 -11.06 26.24
N GLY A 303 0.51 -10.93 25.74
CA GLY A 303 -0.31 -9.77 26.02
C GLY A 303 -1.74 -9.91 25.54
N THR A 304 -2.46 -8.81 25.59
CA THR A 304 -3.82 -8.67 25.07
C THR A 304 -3.88 -7.44 24.19
N SER A 305 -4.33 -7.61 22.95
CA SER A 305 -4.66 -6.50 22.07
C SER A 305 -6.17 -6.26 22.09
N VAL A 306 -6.61 -5.02 22.27
CA VAL A 306 -8.02 -4.64 22.09
C VAL A 306 -8.17 -4.00 20.72
N ILE A 307 -8.85 -4.68 19.80
CA ILE A 307 -9.01 -4.22 18.42
C ILE A 307 -10.50 -4.07 18.13
N SER A 308 -10.96 -2.85 17.85
CA SER A 308 -12.38 -2.51 17.70
C SER A 308 -13.25 -3.07 18.84
N GLY A 309 -12.73 -2.99 20.08
CA GLY A 309 -13.39 -3.51 21.28
C GLY A 309 -13.30 -5.02 21.49
N LYS A 310 -12.74 -5.79 20.54
CA LYS A 310 -12.50 -7.23 20.70
C LYS A 310 -11.14 -7.47 21.33
N GLN A 311 -11.12 -8.21 22.45
CA GLN A 311 -9.88 -8.64 23.11
C GLN A 311 -9.30 -9.87 22.41
N LEU A 312 -8.01 -9.81 22.08
CA LEU A 312 -7.22 -10.89 21.50
C LEU A 312 -6.01 -11.15 22.41
N GLU A 313 -6.06 -12.23 23.17
CA GLU A 313 -4.95 -12.67 24.02
C GLU A 313 -3.92 -13.42 23.17
N TRP A 314 -2.72 -12.89 23.05
CA TRP A 314 -1.65 -13.42 22.21
C TRP A 314 -0.41 -13.79 23.01
N GLU A 315 0.35 -14.76 22.50
CA GLU A 315 1.68 -15.11 22.97
C GLU A 315 2.66 -15.24 21.78
N LYS A 316 3.93 -15.53 22.06
CA LYS A 316 4.94 -15.77 21.02
C LYS A 316 4.47 -16.81 19.99
N GLY A 317 4.59 -16.46 18.71
CA GLY A 317 4.20 -17.24 17.54
C GLY A 317 2.78 -16.94 17.05
N ASP A 318 1.92 -16.35 17.87
CA ASP A 318 0.55 -16.04 17.47
C ASP A 318 0.53 -14.92 16.42
N THR A 319 -0.44 -14.97 15.52
CA THR A 319 -0.66 -13.95 14.49
C THR A 319 -2.06 -13.37 14.61
N PHE A 320 -2.23 -12.06 14.53
CA PHE A 320 -3.55 -11.42 14.54
C PHE A 320 -3.62 -10.22 13.60
N CYS A 321 -4.82 -9.72 13.33
CA CYS A 321 -5.01 -8.60 12.41
C CYS A 321 -5.89 -7.48 12.99
N ALA A 322 -5.58 -6.26 12.58
CA ALA A 322 -6.37 -5.06 12.74
C ALA A 322 -6.91 -4.61 11.37
N PRO A 323 -8.24 -4.52 11.20
CA PRO A 323 -8.83 -3.94 9.99
C PRO A 323 -8.50 -2.45 9.83
N THR A 324 -8.64 -1.93 8.60
CA THR A 324 -8.65 -0.48 8.35
C THR A 324 -9.59 0.26 9.31
N TRP A 325 -9.15 1.41 9.81
CA TRP A 325 -9.90 2.29 10.72
C TRP A 325 -10.27 1.68 12.08
N ALA A 326 -9.69 0.54 12.44
CA ALA A 326 -9.89 -0.09 13.73
C ALA A 326 -9.08 0.62 14.83
N TRP A 327 -9.75 0.99 15.93
CA TRP A 327 -9.07 1.32 17.17
C TRP A 327 -8.28 0.11 17.66
N ARG A 328 -7.01 0.32 18.01
CA ARG A 328 -6.09 -0.70 18.53
C ARG A 328 -5.34 -0.17 19.75
N GLU A 329 -5.19 -1.01 20.75
CA GLU A 329 -4.34 -0.81 21.94
C GLU A 329 -3.77 -2.15 22.39
N HIS A 330 -2.62 -2.13 23.05
CA HIS A 330 -1.86 -3.33 23.40
C HIS A 330 -1.47 -3.30 24.88
N LEU A 331 -1.79 -4.36 25.61
CA LEU A 331 -1.39 -4.58 27.00
C LEU A 331 -0.44 -5.77 27.07
N VAL A 332 0.77 -5.57 27.58
CA VAL A 332 1.73 -6.66 27.82
C VAL A 332 1.65 -7.14 29.26
N ALA A 333 1.77 -8.44 29.48
CA ALA A 333 1.78 -9.02 30.82
C ALA A 333 2.90 -8.41 31.69
N SER A 334 2.60 -8.10 32.94
CA SER A 334 3.57 -7.52 33.87
C SER A 334 4.64 -8.51 34.33
N ASP A 335 4.36 -9.81 34.23
CA ASP A 335 5.24 -10.89 34.62
C ASP A 335 5.91 -11.53 33.40
N GLY A 336 7.10 -11.04 33.03
CA GLY A 336 7.89 -11.67 31.98
C GLY A 336 8.77 -10.71 31.18
N ALA A 337 9.13 -11.17 29.99
CA ALA A 337 9.82 -10.38 28.98
C ALA A 337 8.90 -9.29 28.41
N PRO A 338 9.45 -8.21 27.84
CA PRO A 338 8.67 -7.28 27.03
C PRO A 338 7.93 -8.03 25.90
N GLY A 339 6.82 -7.45 25.46
CA GLY A 339 6.15 -7.90 24.25
C GLY A 339 6.86 -7.32 23.04
N VAL A 340 7.29 -8.18 22.11
CA VAL A 340 7.81 -7.74 20.82
C VAL A 340 6.89 -8.24 19.73
N LEU A 341 6.30 -7.30 18.99
CA LEU A 341 5.41 -7.58 17.86
C LEU A 341 6.11 -7.17 16.57
N PHE A 342 6.23 -8.10 15.63
CA PHE A 342 6.40 -7.73 14.23
C PHE A 342 5.05 -7.32 13.67
N SER A 343 5.00 -6.32 12.79
CA SER A 343 3.80 -6.03 12.04
C SER A 343 4.09 -5.62 10.62
N PHE A 344 3.14 -5.87 9.73
CA PHE A 344 3.17 -5.38 8.37
C PHE A 344 1.80 -4.87 7.95
N ASP A 345 1.77 -3.82 7.15
CA ASP A 345 0.54 -3.14 6.75
C ASP A 345 0.60 -2.58 5.32
N ASP A 346 -0.53 -2.04 4.89
CA ASP A 346 -0.77 -1.50 3.55
C ASP A 346 -0.79 0.05 3.53
N ALA A 347 -0.17 0.71 4.52
CA ALA A 347 -0.20 2.17 4.64
C ALA A 347 0.40 2.88 3.42
N ASN A 348 1.57 2.44 2.96
CA ASN A 348 2.16 2.89 1.70
C ASN A 348 1.75 1.99 0.54
N THR A 349 0.63 2.32 -0.11
CA THR A 349 0.29 1.77 -1.42
C THR A 349 0.79 2.67 -2.55
N LEU A 350 1.42 2.09 -3.56
CA LEU A 350 1.98 2.80 -4.72
C LEU A 350 0.92 3.67 -5.41
N SER A 351 1.14 4.99 -5.43
CA SER A 351 0.36 5.94 -6.23
C SER A 351 0.97 6.11 -7.61
N VAL A 352 0.23 5.74 -8.66
CA VAL A 352 0.69 5.84 -10.05
C VAL A 352 0.01 7.02 -10.75
N GLY A 353 0.81 7.99 -11.19
CA GLY A 353 0.36 9.01 -12.14
C GLY A 353 0.53 8.52 -13.57
N TRP A 354 -0.56 8.40 -14.32
CA TRP A 354 -0.52 8.11 -15.76
C TRP A 354 -0.71 9.39 -16.56
N PHE A 355 0.22 9.68 -17.46
CA PHE A 355 0.17 10.85 -18.34
C PHE A 355 0.12 10.44 -19.80
N PHE A 356 -0.73 11.12 -20.56
CA PHE A 356 -0.83 10.97 -22.00
C PHE A 356 -0.60 12.33 -22.64
N ASP A 357 0.48 12.44 -23.41
CA ASP A 357 0.75 13.58 -24.28
C ASP A 357 0.69 13.08 -25.73
N ARG A 358 -0.15 13.74 -26.54
CA ARG A 358 -0.15 13.51 -27.98
C ARG A 358 1.10 14.17 -28.57
N VAL A 359 1.82 13.45 -29.44
CA VAL A 359 2.97 14.01 -30.15
C VAL A 359 2.48 15.06 -31.18
N PRO A 360 3.31 16.05 -31.56
CA PRO A 360 2.95 16.96 -32.64
C PRO A 360 2.65 16.22 -33.95
N GLU A 361 1.85 16.85 -34.81
CA GLU A 361 1.49 16.31 -36.13
C GLU A 361 2.71 15.86 -36.94
N GLU A 362 3.82 16.60 -36.88
CA GLU A 362 5.06 16.29 -37.60
C GLU A 362 5.76 15.02 -37.09
N MET A 363 5.40 14.56 -35.89
CA MET A 363 5.95 13.37 -35.25
C MET A 363 5.01 12.16 -35.42
N GLU A 364 3.81 12.34 -35.98
CA GLU A 364 2.88 11.25 -36.28
C GLU A 364 3.26 10.52 -37.59
N PRO A 365 3.16 9.17 -37.66
CA PRO A 365 2.78 8.27 -36.57
C PRO A 365 3.97 7.98 -35.64
N PHE A 366 3.78 8.23 -34.34
CA PHE A 366 4.76 7.87 -33.33
C PHE A 366 4.42 6.50 -32.72
N ARG A 367 5.39 5.58 -32.74
CA ARG A 367 5.28 4.29 -32.04
C ARG A 367 6.10 4.33 -30.77
N GLN A 368 5.42 4.27 -29.63
CA GLN A 368 6.07 4.11 -28.34
C GLN A 368 6.39 2.62 -28.09
N GLU A 369 7.67 2.25 -28.10
CA GLU A 369 8.09 0.85 -27.89
C GLU A 369 7.99 0.39 -26.43
N ARG A 370 8.14 1.33 -25.49
CA ARG A 370 7.99 1.11 -24.05
C ARG A 370 7.38 2.33 -23.38
N ILE A 371 6.58 2.12 -22.34
CA ILE A 371 6.06 3.21 -21.49
C ILE A 371 7.17 3.62 -20.51
N PRO A 372 7.73 4.84 -20.59
CA PRO A 372 8.70 5.30 -19.61
C PRO A 372 8.03 5.54 -18.26
N TYR A 373 8.70 5.16 -17.17
CA TYR A 373 8.24 5.37 -15.80
C TYR A 373 9.42 5.75 -14.90
N TRP A 374 9.15 6.52 -13.84
CA TRP A 374 10.11 6.82 -12.78
C TRP A 374 9.37 7.06 -11.47
N TYR A 375 10.10 6.98 -10.36
CA TYR A 375 9.60 7.39 -9.05
C TYR A 375 9.95 8.87 -8.86
N GLY A 376 8.94 9.73 -8.90
CA GLY A 376 9.15 11.16 -8.68
C GLY A 376 9.23 11.49 -7.18
N PRO A 377 10.26 12.23 -6.73
CA PRO A 377 10.37 12.64 -5.34
C PRO A 377 9.27 13.64 -4.99
N ILE A 378 8.79 13.58 -3.75
CA ILE A 378 7.87 14.59 -3.16
C ILE A 378 8.63 15.65 -2.36
N LYS A 379 9.86 15.35 -1.94
CA LYS A 379 10.77 16.26 -1.23
C LYS A 379 12.12 16.33 -1.94
N ASP A 380 12.75 17.48 -1.87
CA ASP A 380 14.14 17.67 -2.29
C ASP A 380 15.06 16.96 -1.29
N GLU A 381 15.82 15.97 -1.77
CA GLU A 381 16.64 15.10 -0.92
C GLU A 381 17.71 15.87 -0.13
N ARG A 382 18.20 16.99 -0.66
CA ARG A 382 19.28 17.77 -0.05
C ARG A 382 18.78 18.68 1.06
N THR A 383 17.56 19.21 0.93
CA THR A 383 17.00 20.22 1.83
C THR A 383 15.86 19.70 2.69
N GLY A 384 15.30 18.53 2.35
CA GLY A 384 14.11 17.96 2.99
C GLY A 384 12.82 18.74 2.72
N ARG A 385 12.87 19.78 1.90
CA ARG A 385 11.70 20.63 1.60
C ARG A 385 10.79 19.94 0.59
N TRP A 386 9.49 20.16 0.73
CA TRP A 386 8.50 19.77 -0.26
C TRP A 386 8.84 20.37 -1.64
N ILE A 387 8.73 19.56 -2.68
CA ILE A 387 8.84 20.02 -4.06
C ILE A 387 7.45 20.53 -4.45
N ASP A 388 7.34 21.78 -4.87
CA ASP A 388 6.10 22.45 -5.31
C ASP A 388 6.21 22.99 -6.75
N SER A 389 7.33 22.71 -7.41
CA SER A 389 7.67 23.25 -8.73
C SER A 389 6.97 22.54 -9.90
N HIS A 390 6.36 21.39 -9.66
CA HIS A 390 5.67 20.58 -10.68
C HIS A 390 4.19 20.44 -10.32
N VAL A 391 3.33 20.30 -11.34
CA VAL A 391 1.86 20.35 -11.17
C VAL A 391 1.37 19.31 -10.17
N MET A 392 1.74 18.04 -10.37
CA MET A 392 1.34 16.97 -9.45
C MET A 392 2.02 17.08 -8.11
N ASN A 393 3.26 17.56 -8.07
CA ASN A 393 3.97 17.73 -6.81
C ASN A 393 3.22 18.70 -5.88
N GLN A 394 2.54 19.72 -6.40
CA GLN A 394 1.67 20.59 -5.61
C GLN A 394 0.48 19.82 -5.02
N ASP A 395 -0.17 18.98 -5.83
CA ASP A 395 -1.29 18.12 -5.37
C ASP A 395 -0.81 17.09 -4.34
N PHE A 396 0.36 16.49 -4.55
CA PHE A 396 0.99 15.57 -3.61
C PHE A 396 1.22 16.28 -2.28
N VAL A 397 1.83 17.47 -2.29
CA VAL A 397 2.07 18.27 -1.08
C VAL A 397 0.75 18.61 -0.38
N ALA A 398 -0.31 18.93 -1.13
CA ALA A 398 -1.63 19.17 -0.54
C ALA A 398 -2.21 17.90 0.10
N TRP A 399 -1.96 16.72 -0.49
CA TRP A 399 -2.40 15.44 0.06
C TRP A 399 -1.59 15.03 1.28
N VAL A 400 -0.27 14.85 1.13
CA VAL A 400 0.60 14.34 2.19
C VAL A 400 0.87 15.38 3.27
N GLY A 401 0.78 16.67 2.96
CA GLY A 401 0.98 17.77 3.91
C GLY A 401 -0.10 17.88 4.99
N GLN A 402 -1.25 17.21 4.80
CA GLN A 402 -2.30 17.12 5.82
C GLN A 402 -1.96 16.12 6.95
N GLY A 403 -0.94 15.27 6.76
CA GLY A 403 -0.59 14.20 7.68
C GLY A 403 -1.48 12.96 7.54
N THR A 404 -1.15 11.91 8.30
CA THR A 404 -1.83 10.60 8.27
C THR A 404 -3.32 10.69 8.62
N VAL A 405 -3.69 11.59 9.54
CA VAL A 405 -5.07 11.89 9.88
C VAL A 405 -5.23 13.41 9.95
N ALA A 406 -6.00 13.96 9.00
CA ALA A 406 -6.33 15.37 9.00
C ALA A 406 -7.48 15.65 9.99
N ASP A 407 -7.24 16.42 11.05
CA ASP A 407 -8.33 16.86 11.94
C ASP A 407 -9.19 17.93 11.25
N ARG A 408 -10.24 17.47 10.59
CA ARG A 408 -11.21 18.32 9.90
C ARG A 408 -12.05 19.18 10.85
N THR A 409 -12.02 18.96 12.17
CA THR A 409 -12.73 19.83 13.13
C THR A 409 -12.08 21.21 13.25
N GLN A 410 -10.81 21.32 12.87
CA GLN A 410 -10.08 22.59 12.79
C GLN A 410 -10.22 23.28 11.44
N GLU A 411 -10.90 22.66 10.45
CA GLU A 411 -11.20 23.34 9.19
C GLU A 411 -12.27 24.42 9.41
N HIS A 412 -11.82 25.65 9.45
CA HIS A 412 -12.69 26.81 9.47
C HIS A 412 -12.96 27.20 8.01
N LEU A 413 -13.94 26.56 7.38
CA LEU A 413 -14.50 26.98 6.08
C LEU A 413 -15.09 28.39 6.23
N GLY A 414 -14.22 29.40 6.13
CA GLY A 414 -14.46 30.78 6.52
C GLY A 414 -14.08 31.75 5.40
N GLU A 415 -13.19 32.70 5.71
CA GLU A 415 -12.81 33.81 4.81
C GLU A 415 -12.32 33.35 3.41
N SER A 416 -11.61 32.22 3.31
CA SER A 416 -11.16 31.60 2.05
C SER A 416 -12.30 31.19 1.12
N ASP A 417 -13.45 30.83 1.69
CA ASP A 417 -14.60 30.26 0.99
C ASP A 417 -15.74 31.25 0.81
N ARG A 418 -15.54 32.54 1.16
CA ARG A 418 -16.59 33.58 0.99
C ARG A 418 -17.14 33.60 -0.43
N GLY A 419 -16.30 33.41 -1.45
CA GLY A 419 -16.73 33.30 -2.85
C GLY A 419 -17.66 32.11 -3.09
N VAL A 420 -17.29 30.93 -2.60
CA VAL A 420 -18.07 29.69 -2.74
C VAL A 420 -19.39 29.79 -1.96
N ILE A 421 -19.36 30.34 -0.75
CA ILE A 421 -20.54 30.57 0.08
C ILE A 421 -21.49 31.57 -0.59
N LEU A 422 -20.98 32.67 -1.15
CA LEU A 422 -21.78 33.65 -1.88
C LEU A 422 -22.40 33.03 -3.13
N MET A 423 -21.64 32.23 -3.88
CA MET A 423 -22.15 31.51 -5.05
C MET A 423 -23.27 30.54 -4.65
N ARG A 424 -23.06 29.72 -3.63
CA ARG A 424 -24.05 28.75 -3.13
C ARG A 424 -25.33 29.44 -2.65
N ARG A 425 -25.21 30.53 -1.86
CA ARG A 425 -26.36 31.34 -1.42
C ARG A 425 -27.12 31.90 -2.61
N ARG A 426 -26.41 32.46 -3.60
CA ARG A 426 -27.03 32.99 -4.81
C ARG A 426 -27.80 31.92 -5.57
N LEU A 427 -27.22 30.72 -5.76
CA LEU A 427 -27.90 29.61 -6.44
C LEU A 427 -29.19 29.20 -5.73
N LEU A 428 -29.16 29.10 -4.39
CA LEU A 428 -30.33 28.75 -3.59
C LEU A 428 -31.41 29.84 -3.63
N GLU A 429 -31.03 31.12 -3.56
CA GLU A 429 -31.95 32.25 -3.70
C GLU A 429 -32.67 32.25 -5.06
N GLU A 430 -31.94 32.02 -6.15
CA GLU A 430 -32.53 31.98 -7.49
C GLU A 430 -33.39 30.71 -7.70
N ALA A 431 -33.04 29.57 -7.10
CA ALA A 431 -33.86 28.37 -7.13
C ALA A 431 -35.21 28.55 -6.40
N GLU A 432 -35.21 29.27 -5.27
CA GLU A 432 -36.45 29.56 -4.54
C GLU A 432 -37.37 30.51 -5.33
N LYS A 433 -36.81 31.48 -6.07
CA LYS A 433 -37.59 32.31 -7.01
C LYS A 433 -38.28 31.45 -8.07
N VAL A 434 -37.55 30.51 -8.70
CA VAL A 434 -38.13 29.58 -9.68
C VAL A 434 -39.30 28.81 -9.07
N LYS A 435 -39.14 28.29 -7.85
CA LYS A 435 -40.18 27.55 -7.14
C LYS A 435 -41.43 28.40 -6.87
N GLN A 436 -41.26 29.70 -6.64
CA GLN A 436 -42.35 30.66 -6.46
C GLN A 436 -42.95 31.15 -7.78
N GLY A 437 -42.52 30.60 -8.93
CA GLY A 437 -42.97 31.04 -10.26
C GLY A 437 -42.37 32.37 -10.70
N LEU A 438 -41.35 32.87 -10.00
CA LEU A 438 -40.62 34.08 -10.35
C LEU A 438 -39.44 33.75 -11.28
N GLU A 439 -39.01 34.75 -12.04
CA GLU A 439 -37.91 34.60 -12.99
C GLU A 439 -36.54 34.72 -12.30
N PRO A 440 -35.66 33.71 -12.42
CA PRO A 440 -34.30 33.78 -11.89
C PRO A 440 -33.40 34.62 -12.80
N LYS A 441 -32.27 35.07 -12.27
CA LYS A 441 -31.26 35.79 -13.05
C LYS A 441 -30.65 34.91 -14.15
N ALA A 442 -30.19 35.59 -15.22
CA ALA A 442 -29.43 34.99 -16.33
C ALA A 442 -30.18 33.88 -17.10
N ILE A 443 -31.51 33.94 -17.19
CA ILE A 443 -32.27 33.11 -18.13
C ILE A 443 -31.99 33.56 -19.56
N ILE A 444 -31.46 32.65 -20.37
CA ILE A 444 -31.32 32.82 -21.81
C ILE A 444 -32.53 32.14 -22.47
N ARG A 445 -33.46 32.94 -23.03
CA ARG A 445 -34.66 32.43 -23.71
C ARG A 445 -34.55 32.39 -25.23
N ASP A 446 -33.55 33.07 -25.80
CA ASP A 446 -33.34 33.06 -27.24
C ASP A 446 -32.89 31.65 -27.66
N PRO A 447 -33.69 30.89 -28.44
CA PRO A 447 -33.33 29.53 -28.83
C PRO A 447 -32.06 29.46 -29.70
N LYS A 448 -31.59 30.58 -30.25
CA LYS A 448 -30.29 30.66 -30.95
C LYS A 448 -29.10 30.74 -30.00
N VAL A 449 -29.32 31.15 -28.75
CA VAL A 449 -28.29 31.31 -27.70
C VAL A 449 -28.45 30.26 -26.59
N ALA A 450 -29.68 29.81 -26.35
CA ALA A 450 -30.04 28.72 -25.44
C ALA A 450 -29.77 27.34 -26.08
N CYS A 451 -28.57 27.19 -26.66
CA CYS A 451 -28.05 25.93 -27.11
C CYS A 451 -27.36 25.18 -25.96
N PHE A 452 -26.92 23.95 -26.21
CA PHE A 452 -26.16 23.16 -25.25
C PHE A 452 -24.94 23.96 -24.78
N VAL A 453 -24.82 24.19 -23.47
CA VAL A 453 -23.62 24.78 -22.89
C VAL A 453 -22.54 23.70 -22.94
N GLU A 454 -21.69 23.74 -23.95
CA GLU A 454 -20.50 22.90 -23.98
C GLU A 454 -19.60 23.35 -22.83
N LEU A 455 -19.50 22.51 -21.80
CA LEU A 455 -18.57 22.76 -20.71
C LEU A 455 -17.16 22.81 -21.30
N PRO A 456 -16.42 23.92 -21.14
CA PRO A 456 -15.11 24.03 -21.76
C PRO A 456 -14.17 23.01 -21.11
N ILE A 457 -13.86 21.94 -21.84
CA ILE A 457 -12.70 21.11 -21.53
C ILE A 457 -11.50 21.93 -22.00
N ILE A 458 -10.68 22.35 -21.04
CA ILE A 458 -9.43 23.08 -21.32
C ILE A 458 -8.58 22.19 -22.24
N GLY A 459 -8.55 22.53 -23.53
CA GLY A 459 -7.74 21.84 -24.53
C GLY A 459 -8.42 20.72 -25.31
N ARG A 460 -9.75 20.66 -25.32
CA ARG A 460 -10.51 19.70 -26.14
C ARG A 460 -10.02 19.61 -27.58
N ASP A 461 -9.93 20.75 -28.26
CA ASP A 461 -9.57 20.80 -29.69
C ASP A 461 -8.14 20.32 -29.91
N PHE A 462 -7.23 20.61 -28.98
CA PHE A 462 -5.86 20.10 -29.00
C PHE A 462 -5.81 18.56 -28.94
N PHE A 463 -6.60 17.94 -28.06
CA PHE A 463 -6.61 16.48 -27.95
C PHE A 463 -7.29 15.81 -29.15
N LEU A 464 -8.33 16.44 -29.72
CA LEU A 464 -9.07 15.91 -30.85
C LEU A 464 -8.34 16.11 -32.19
N ALA A 465 -7.92 17.33 -32.47
CA ALA A 465 -7.34 17.72 -33.75
C ALA A 465 -5.82 17.51 -33.80
N GLY A 466 -5.14 17.53 -32.65
CA GLY A 466 -3.68 17.58 -32.58
C GLY A 466 -3.17 19.03 -32.60
N TYR A 467 -1.87 19.18 -32.79
CA TYR A 467 -1.19 20.47 -32.87
C TYR A 467 0.12 20.33 -33.64
N SER A 468 0.58 21.40 -34.29
CA SER A 468 1.84 21.42 -35.02
C SER A 468 2.98 22.02 -34.18
N LEU A 469 4.23 21.67 -34.50
CA LEU A 469 5.42 22.32 -33.94
C LEU A 469 5.44 23.84 -34.23
N ARG A 470 4.79 24.26 -35.31
CA ARG A 470 4.63 25.69 -35.65
C ARG A 470 3.69 26.41 -34.68
N ASP A 471 2.57 25.80 -34.31
CA ASP A 471 1.62 26.40 -33.36
C ASP A 471 2.25 26.60 -31.97
N VAL A 472 3.12 25.66 -31.59
CA VAL A 472 3.96 25.76 -30.39
C VAL A 472 4.94 26.93 -30.50
N ALA A 473 5.67 27.04 -31.61
CA ALA A 473 6.66 28.10 -31.82
C ALA A 473 6.02 29.50 -31.83
N ASP A 474 4.79 29.61 -32.33
CA ASP A 474 4.02 30.86 -32.34
C ASP A 474 3.38 31.19 -30.96
N GLY A 475 3.61 30.36 -29.94
CA GLY A 475 3.20 30.59 -28.56
C GLY A 475 1.71 30.44 -28.29
N LYS A 476 0.94 29.90 -29.25
CA LYS A 476 -0.52 29.73 -29.11
C LYS A 476 -0.91 28.74 -28.01
N ASP A 477 -0.02 27.84 -27.63
CA ASP A 477 -0.26 26.78 -26.63
C ASP A 477 0.94 26.54 -25.68
N ALA A 478 1.73 27.57 -25.37
CA ALA A 478 2.97 27.45 -24.58
C ALA A 478 2.82 26.79 -23.20
N PHE A 479 1.62 26.81 -22.60
CA PHE A 479 1.33 26.12 -21.33
C PHE A 479 1.26 24.58 -21.49
N ARG A 480 0.94 24.09 -22.69
CA ARG A 480 0.72 22.65 -22.98
C ARG A 480 1.87 21.98 -23.71
N TYR A 481 2.86 22.76 -24.14
CA TYR A 481 4.09 22.26 -24.72
C TYR A 481 5.30 22.71 -23.90
N PRO A 482 5.46 22.16 -22.70
CA PRO A 482 6.52 22.62 -21.83
C PRO A 482 7.89 22.14 -22.37
N LYS A 483 8.94 22.95 -22.20
CA LYS A 483 10.33 22.60 -22.59
C LYS A 483 10.87 21.31 -21.91
N GLN A 484 10.14 20.80 -20.93
CA GLN A 484 10.40 19.59 -20.15
C GLN A 484 9.08 19.06 -19.61
N PHE A 485 9.03 17.81 -19.17
CA PHE A 485 7.84 17.28 -18.51
C PHE A 485 7.55 18.03 -17.19
N ILE A 486 6.37 18.64 -17.03
CA ILE A 486 6.04 19.54 -15.89
C ILE A 486 5.18 18.90 -14.81
N PHE A 487 4.67 17.68 -15.04
CA PHE A 487 3.70 17.10 -14.13
C PHE A 487 4.35 16.59 -12.86
N GLN A 488 5.48 15.87 -12.95
CA GLN A 488 6.14 15.29 -11.79
C GLN A 488 7.66 15.47 -11.84
N ALA A 489 8.25 15.81 -10.70
CA ALA A 489 9.68 16.02 -10.53
C ALA A 489 10.51 14.73 -10.68
N GLY A 490 11.84 14.89 -10.80
CA GLY A 490 12.80 13.79 -10.72
C GLY A 490 12.90 12.92 -11.96
N GLN A 491 12.48 13.42 -13.12
CA GLN A 491 12.54 12.67 -14.37
C GLN A 491 14.01 12.34 -14.74
N PRO A 492 14.38 11.05 -14.89
CA PRO A 492 15.73 10.66 -15.28
C PRO A 492 16.13 11.25 -16.65
N PRO A 493 17.43 11.50 -16.90
CA PRO A 493 17.90 12.08 -18.17
C PRO A 493 17.45 11.30 -19.40
N GLU A 494 17.47 9.96 -19.33
CA GLU A 494 17.06 9.08 -20.42
C GLU A 494 15.56 9.17 -20.74
N ILE A 495 14.72 9.43 -19.73
CA ILE A 495 13.28 9.64 -19.90
C ILE A 495 13.03 11.04 -20.44
N THR A 496 13.74 12.04 -19.92
CA THR A 496 13.70 13.42 -20.40
C THR A 496 14.06 13.50 -21.89
N ASP A 497 15.13 12.80 -22.29
CA ASP A 497 15.57 12.72 -23.68
C ASP A 497 14.59 11.94 -24.56
N ALA A 498 13.98 10.87 -24.04
CA ALA A 498 12.95 10.12 -24.77
C ALA A 498 11.71 10.98 -25.01
N TYR A 499 11.27 11.74 -24.00
CA TYR A 499 10.16 12.68 -24.11
C TYR A 499 10.47 13.77 -25.15
N ARG A 500 11.63 14.44 -25.03
CA ARG A 500 12.06 15.47 -25.99
C ARG A 500 12.10 14.96 -27.42
N ARG A 501 12.62 13.74 -27.65
CA ARG A 501 12.62 13.11 -28.98
C ARG A 501 11.21 12.85 -29.50
N ALA A 502 10.32 12.31 -28.66
CA ALA A 502 8.94 12.03 -29.05
C ALA A 502 8.19 13.31 -29.43
N MET A 503 8.46 14.40 -28.71
CA MET A 503 7.84 15.69 -28.96
C MET A 503 8.53 16.44 -30.11
N GLY A 504 9.74 16.10 -30.54
CA GLY A 504 10.47 16.89 -31.57
C GLY A 504 11.11 18.17 -31.00
N MET A 505 11.43 18.17 -29.70
CA MET A 505 12.17 19.24 -29.05
C MET A 505 13.67 19.09 -29.35
N THR A 506 14.26 20.06 -30.05
CA THR A 506 15.71 20.09 -30.30
C THR A 506 16.49 20.34 -29.01
N ARG A 507 17.64 19.66 -28.83
CA ARG A 507 18.60 20.00 -27.77
C ARG A 507 19.18 21.38 -28.07
N GLU A 508 18.84 22.38 -27.23
CA GLU A 508 19.55 23.67 -27.18
C GLU A 508 20.98 23.48 -26.65
#